data_AF-A0A5E3XSD5-F1
#
_entry.id   AF-A0A5E3XSD5-F1
#
_cell.length_a   1.000
_cell.length_b   1.000
_cell.length_c   1.000
_cell.angle_alpha   90.00
_cell.angle_beta   90.00
_cell.angle_gamma   90.00
#
_symmetry.space_group_name_H-M   'P 1'
#
loop_
_entity.id
_entity.type
_entity.pdbx_description
1 polymer ?
#
loop_
_entity_poly.entity_id
_entity_poly.type
_entity_poly.pdbx_seq_one_letter_code
_entity_poly.pdbx_strand_id
1 'polypeptide(L)'
;MPGKKEASPGVTRMSLSEDFDELIERLEGEVHRKHVHLAELSGSLLQALIAKETMAAELAEVRRARNEDLGRYERLRAIKNAFQSERDQMRLKKWDLERQLVQYRMQLDAKDREIAILKAKEIVLACLRSTGSTGQHPESHEGQTEEMLVNTSLEGDILSDSNSFGLTHEPVAVQSTEQCNKRPAEDTVNGDQARGAKRARRSGPNLVETDCIQNEAPPSLNQRMRHVPCLPEADIRNAGASEARWIKWGNVSRHFGWPASTFSAIKRGVDASGRDMKVPAIFTNIKTSPGLPRMPGERGTMICDWDTVSLEHMGKVNSLFVRAVTKSPFWYKYVGNFSLKRGDPVTPEEWRTMPEKTISDWAFVIANLRTPFNKCALERHARMASSHWDEHDRLQPPSDDDVASAMETLRALRRGDRLPEHLRVNEQTVAAALRAGIVTLDVVELHPVAYDVGLHKKLCDVQNGDAAEELRQSARAKPVRHG
;
A
#
# COMPACT_ATOMS: atom_id res chain seq x y z
N MET A 1 -92.37 -79.97 -3.72
CA MET A 1 -91.14 -79.67 -2.95
C MET A 1 -89.94 -79.83 -3.87
N PRO A 2 -89.30 -78.74 -4.32
CA PRO A 2 -88.07 -78.80 -5.11
C PRO A 2 -86.85 -78.89 -4.18
N GLY A 3 -85.84 -79.66 -4.58
CA GLY A 3 -84.55 -79.72 -3.89
C GLY A 3 -83.45 -79.88 -4.94
N LYS A 4 -82.70 -78.81 -5.17
CA LYS A 4 -81.63 -78.65 -6.16
C LYS A 4 -80.62 -79.81 -6.08
N LYS A 5 -80.36 -80.48 -7.20
CA LYS A 5 -79.18 -81.31 -7.40
C LYS A 5 -78.04 -80.43 -7.90
N GLU A 6 -76.97 -80.41 -7.13
CA GLU A 6 -75.68 -79.82 -7.47
C GLU A 6 -75.10 -80.53 -8.71
N ALA A 7 -74.66 -79.74 -9.68
CA ALA A 7 -73.86 -80.20 -10.80
C ALA A 7 -72.39 -80.10 -10.41
N SER A 8 -71.69 -81.24 -10.39
CA SER A 8 -70.24 -81.32 -10.23
C SER A 8 -69.54 -80.52 -11.34
N PRO A 9 -68.59 -79.63 -11.02
CA PRO A 9 -67.77 -78.99 -12.04
C PRO A 9 -66.79 -80.02 -12.60
N GLY A 10 -66.77 -80.14 -13.93
CA GLY A 10 -65.83 -80.97 -14.65
C GLY A 10 -64.40 -80.54 -14.36
N VAL A 11 -63.57 -81.51 -13.96
CA VAL A 11 -62.12 -81.35 -13.86
C VAL A 11 -61.57 -81.25 -15.28
N THR A 12 -61.39 -80.02 -15.76
CA THR A 12 -60.64 -79.74 -16.97
C THR A 12 -59.19 -80.08 -16.67
N ARG A 13 -58.70 -81.15 -17.30
CA ARG A 13 -57.30 -81.57 -17.27
C ARG A 13 -56.49 -80.50 -18.01
N MET A 14 -56.07 -79.44 -17.31
CA MET A 14 -55.18 -78.42 -17.86
C MET A 14 -53.85 -79.08 -18.26
N SER A 15 -53.39 -78.78 -19.48
CA SER A 15 -52.11 -79.17 -20.04
C SER A 15 -50.98 -78.51 -19.26
N LEU A 16 -50.62 -79.08 -18.11
CA LEU A 16 -49.48 -78.68 -17.26
C LEU A 16 -48.16 -78.47 -18.02
N SER A 17 -48.03 -78.96 -19.26
CA SER A 17 -46.85 -78.81 -20.10
C SER A 17 -46.64 -77.39 -20.64
N GLU A 18 -47.69 -76.68 -21.04
CA GLU A 18 -47.54 -75.40 -21.75
C GLU A 18 -47.17 -74.25 -20.79
N ASP A 19 -47.63 -74.32 -19.53
CA ASP A 19 -47.32 -73.32 -18.50
C ASP A 19 -45.85 -73.37 -18.02
N PHE A 20 -45.18 -74.52 -18.15
CA PHE A 20 -43.76 -74.65 -17.77
C PHE A 20 -42.82 -74.07 -18.82
N ASP A 21 -43.12 -74.24 -20.11
CA ASP A 21 -42.29 -73.73 -21.20
C ASP A 21 -42.30 -72.19 -21.22
N GLU A 22 -43.46 -71.57 -20.99
CA GLU A 22 -43.58 -70.09 -20.90
C GLU A 22 -42.84 -69.52 -19.67
N LEU A 23 -42.84 -70.25 -18.56
CA LEU A 23 -42.08 -69.87 -17.37
C LEU A 23 -40.57 -69.97 -17.60
N ILE A 24 -40.10 -71.01 -18.29
CA ILE A 24 -38.69 -71.18 -18.65
C ILE A 24 -38.24 -70.03 -19.56
N GLU A 25 -38.98 -69.73 -20.62
CA GLU A 25 -38.64 -68.65 -21.56
C GLU A 25 -38.59 -67.28 -20.85
N ARG A 26 -39.52 -67.03 -19.93
CA ARG A 26 -39.53 -65.80 -19.11
C ARG A 26 -38.30 -65.69 -18.21
N LEU A 27 -37.91 -66.79 -17.56
CA LEU A 27 -36.74 -66.84 -16.68
C LEU A 27 -35.45 -66.68 -17.48
N GLU A 28 -35.33 -67.32 -18.64
CA GLU A 28 -34.18 -67.17 -19.55
C GLU A 28 -34.04 -65.72 -20.04
N GLY A 29 -35.15 -65.08 -20.42
CA GLY A 29 -35.18 -63.67 -20.80
C GLY A 29 -34.79 -62.73 -19.65
N GLU A 30 -35.18 -63.05 -18.41
CA GLU A 30 -34.74 -62.30 -17.23
C GLU A 30 -33.24 -62.48 -16.95
N VAL A 31 -32.73 -63.71 -17.00
CA VAL A 31 -31.31 -64.02 -16.85
C VAL A 31 -30.48 -63.31 -17.91
N HIS A 32 -30.92 -63.31 -19.17
CA HIS A 32 -30.23 -62.60 -20.25
C HIS A 32 -30.18 -61.09 -20.01
N ARG A 33 -31.31 -60.46 -19.63
CA ARG A 33 -31.35 -59.03 -19.28
C ARG A 33 -30.41 -58.68 -18.13
N LYS A 34 -30.32 -59.54 -17.11
CA LYS A 34 -29.40 -59.35 -15.98
C LYS A 34 -27.93 -59.47 -16.41
N HIS A 35 -27.59 -60.38 -17.32
CA HIS A 35 -26.24 -60.49 -17.88
C HIS A 35 -25.84 -59.25 -18.68
N VAL A 36 -26.74 -58.75 -19.53
CA VAL A 36 -26.50 -57.51 -20.30
C VAL A 36 -26.26 -56.32 -19.35
N HIS A 37 -27.12 -56.17 -18.34
CA HIS A 37 -26.96 -55.09 -17.36
C HIS A 37 -25.65 -55.19 -16.56
N LEU A 38 -25.24 -56.42 -16.19
CA LEU A 38 -23.97 -56.65 -15.47
C LEU A 38 -22.75 -56.31 -16.35
N ALA A 39 -22.83 -56.59 -17.66
CA ALA A 39 -21.79 -56.20 -18.61
C ALA A 39 -21.69 -54.67 -18.77
N GLU A 40 -22.82 -53.96 -18.83
CA GLU A 40 -22.86 -52.48 -18.89
C GLU A 40 -22.27 -51.85 -17.63
N LEU A 41 -22.62 -52.37 -16.44
CA LEU A 41 -22.07 -51.92 -15.17
C LEU A 41 -20.56 -52.18 -15.09
N SER A 42 -20.10 -53.34 -15.57
CA SER A 42 -18.67 -53.69 -15.60
C SER A 42 -17.89 -52.77 -16.55
N GLY A 43 -18.45 -52.44 -17.71
CA GLY A 43 -17.87 -51.47 -18.65
C GLY A 43 -17.79 -50.05 -18.06
N SER A 44 -18.86 -49.62 -17.38
CA SER A 44 -18.90 -48.31 -16.71
C SER A 44 -17.88 -48.22 -15.57
N LEU A 45 -17.73 -49.29 -14.79
CA LEU A 45 -16.72 -49.38 -13.73
C LEU A 45 -15.29 -49.31 -14.29
N LEU A 46 -15.02 -50.01 -15.38
CA LEU A 46 -13.71 -49.97 -16.04
C LEU A 46 -13.38 -48.56 -16.55
N GLN A 47 -14.34 -47.87 -17.17
CA GLN A 47 -14.15 -46.48 -17.61
C GLN A 47 -13.89 -45.54 -16.43
N ALA A 48 -14.59 -45.71 -15.31
CA ALA A 48 -14.36 -44.92 -14.10
C ALA A 48 -12.97 -45.16 -13.50
N LEU A 49 -12.46 -46.40 -13.53
CA LEU A 49 -11.11 -46.72 -13.08
C LEU A 49 -10.04 -46.07 -13.96
N ILE A 50 -10.20 -46.11 -15.29
CA ILE A 50 -9.29 -45.44 -16.24
C ILE A 50 -9.29 -43.91 -16.01
N ALA A 51 -10.47 -43.31 -15.82
CA ALA A 51 -10.59 -41.89 -15.51
C ALA A 51 -9.91 -41.50 -14.18
N LYS A 52 -9.99 -42.38 -13.17
CA LYS A 52 -9.31 -42.17 -11.88
C LYS A 52 -7.78 -42.22 -12.02
N GLU A 53 -7.25 -43.18 -12.79
CA GLU A 53 -5.80 -43.30 -13.01
C GLU A 53 -5.23 -42.11 -13.78
N THR A 54 -5.94 -41.64 -14.82
CA THR A 54 -5.55 -40.46 -15.59
C THR A 54 -5.52 -39.19 -14.73
N MET A 55 -6.56 -38.95 -13.91
CA MET A 55 -6.56 -37.82 -12.97
C MET A 55 -5.42 -37.91 -11.93
N ALA A 56 -5.09 -39.12 -11.46
CA ALA A 56 -3.98 -39.31 -10.53
C ALA A 56 -2.62 -38.97 -11.15
N ALA A 57 -2.43 -39.31 -12.43
CA ALA A 57 -1.22 -38.96 -13.19
C ALA A 57 -1.08 -37.45 -13.39
N GLU A 58 -2.16 -36.77 -13.80
CA GLU A 58 -2.18 -35.31 -13.95
C GLU A 58 -1.88 -34.59 -12.63
N LEU A 59 -2.48 -35.05 -11.51
CA LEU A 59 -2.24 -34.48 -10.19
C LEU A 59 -0.77 -34.66 -9.74
N ALA A 60 -0.15 -35.79 -10.08
CA ALA A 60 1.26 -36.03 -9.81
C ALA A 60 2.19 -35.11 -10.63
N GLU A 61 1.82 -34.79 -11.87
CA GLU A 61 2.55 -33.83 -12.71
C GLU A 61 2.42 -32.40 -12.21
N VAL A 62 1.22 -31.97 -11.81
CA VAL A 62 0.99 -30.66 -11.16
C VAL A 62 1.79 -30.53 -9.87
N ARG A 63 1.88 -31.60 -9.05
CA ARG A 63 2.71 -31.62 -7.83
C ARG A 63 4.20 -31.49 -8.16
N ARG A 64 4.70 -32.16 -9.20
CA ARG A 64 6.10 -32.02 -9.67
C ARG A 64 6.39 -30.59 -10.11
N ALA A 65 5.54 -30.00 -10.95
CA ALA A 65 5.71 -28.61 -11.41
C ALA A 65 5.71 -27.61 -10.23
N ARG A 66 4.80 -27.79 -9.25
CA ARG A 66 4.75 -26.96 -8.04
C ARG A 66 6.05 -27.05 -7.21
N ASN A 67 6.62 -28.24 -7.07
CA ASN A 67 7.86 -28.44 -6.31
C ASN A 67 9.07 -27.80 -7.01
N GLU A 68 9.13 -27.84 -8.35
CA GLU A 68 10.17 -27.15 -9.12
C GLU A 68 10.09 -25.62 -8.96
N ASP A 69 8.88 -25.07 -8.98
CA ASP A 69 8.64 -23.64 -8.74
C ASP A 69 8.99 -23.22 -7.31
N LEU A 70 8.69 -24.08 -6.31
CA LEU A 70 9.11 -23.87 -4.94
C LEU A 70 10.65 -23.81 -4.82
N GLY A 71 11.35 -24.74 -5.48
CA GLY A 71 12.81 -24.75 -5.52
C GLY A 71 13.41 -23.53 -6.24
N ARG A 72 12.76 -23.02 -7.30
CA ARG A 72 13.14 -21.75 -7.93
C ARG A 72 12.94 -20.56 -6.99
N TYR A 73 11.85 -20.53 -6.24
CA TYR A 73 11.57 -19.48 -5.27
C TYR A 73 12.59 -19.46 -4.12
N GLU A 74 12.97 -20.62 -3.58
CA GLU A 74 14.00 -20.73 -2.55
C GLU A 74 15.37 -20.26 -3.03
N ARG A 75 15.77 -20.60 -4.26
CA ARG A 75 17.00 -20.06 -4.89
C ARG A 75 16.96 -18.55 -5.02
N LEU A 76 15.84 -17.97 -5.47
CA LEU A 76 15.68 -16.51 -5.57
C LEU A 76 15.70 -15.84 -4.19
N ARG A 77 15.13 -16.48 -3.16
CA ARG A 77 15.18 -16.01 -1.77
C ARG A 77 16.61 -16.01 -1.24
N ALA A 78 17.38 -17.06 -1.49
CA ALA A 78 18.79 -17.14 -1.11
C ALA A 78 19.61 -16.04 -1.79
N ILE A 79 19.42 -15.82 -3.10
CA ILE A 79 20.06 -14.72 -3.85
C ILE A 79 19.70 -13.36 -3.26
N LYS A 80 18.41 -13.11 -2.97
CA LYS A 80 17.96 -11.86 -2.35
C LYS A 80 18.60 -11.63 -0.97
N ASN A 81 18.71 -12.67 -0.15
CA ASN A 81 19.34 -12.59 1.15
C ASN A 81 20.85 -12.30 1.04
N ALA A 82 21.53 -12.92 0.07
CA ALA A 82 22.95 -12.64 -0.21
C ALA A 82 23.17 -11.17 -0.61
N PHE A 83 22.36 -10.64 -1.54
CA PHE A 83 22.41 -9.23 -1.92
C PHE A 83 22.12 -8.27 -0.75
N GLN A 84 21.18 -8.64 0.13
CA GLN A 84 20.88 -7.82 1.31
C GLN A 84 22.06 -7.79 2.28
N SER A 85 22.71 -8.94 2.51
CA SER A 85 23.92 -9.05 3.34
C SER A 85 25.06 -8.19 2.80
N GLU A 86 25.34 -8.28 1.49
CA GLU A 86 26.38 -7.47 0.84
C GLU A 86 26.09 -5.96 0.92
N ARG A 87 24.82 -5.56 0.74
CA ARG A 87 24.40 -4.17 0.90
C ARG A 87 24.63 -3.66 2.32
N ASP A 88 24.35 -4.49 3.32
CA ASP A 88 24.50 -4.13 4.73
C ASP A 88 25.99 -4.04 5.12
N GLN A 89 26.85 -4.91 4.57
CA GLN A 89 28.31 -4.79 4.67
C GLN A 89 28.83 -3.48 4.04
N MET A 90 28.34 -3.10 2.86
CA MET A 90 28.72 -1.85 2.21
C MET A 90 28.29 -0.62 3.03
N ARG A 91 27.12 -0.66 3.68
CA ARG A 91 26.67 0.40 4.59
C ARG A 91 27.56 0.53 5.81
N LEU A 92 27.96 -0.60 6.41
CA LEU A 92 28.87 -0.62 7.55
C LEU A 92 30.22 0.01 7.16
N LYS A 93 30.79 -0.43 6.02
CA LYS A 93 32.05 0.11 5.49
C LYS A 93 31.96 1.61 5.19
N LYS A 94 30.84 2.07 4.62
CA LYS A 94 30.60 3.50 4.39
C LYS A 94 30.59 4.28 5.70
N TRP A 95 29.87 3.79 6.71
CA TRP A 95 29.78 4.43 8.02
C TRP A 95 31.16 4.52 8.71
N ASP A 96 31.97 3.46 8.62
CA ASP A 96 33.35 3.47 9.12
C ASP A 96 34.23 4.53 8.42
N LEU A 97 34.09 4.66 7.09
CA LEU A 97 34.81 5.68 6.31
C LEU A 97 34.35 7.10 6.67
N GLU A 98 33.05 7.33 6.88
CA GLU A 98 32.52 8.62 7.33
C GLU A 98 33.07 8.98 8.72
N ARG A 99 33.15 8.01 9.63
CA ARG A 99 33.76 8.20 10.95
C ARG A 99 35.25 8.55 10.86
N GLN A 100 36.00 7.85 10.00
CA GLN A 100 37.41 8.17 9.75
C GLN A 100 37.59 9.59 9.18
N LEU A 101 36.74 10.00 8.24
CA LEU A 101 36.77 11.36 7.67
C LEU A 101 36.54 12.44 8.72
N VAL A 102 35.60 12.23 9.65
CA VAL A 102 35.37 13.15 10.77
C VAL A 102 36.60 13.24 11.65
N GLN A 103 37.24 12.12 11.99
CA GLN A 103 38.49 12.12 12.77
C GLN A 103 39.62 12.87 12.06
N TYR A 104 39.80 12.67 10.75
CA TYR A 104 40.81 13.40 9.99
C TYR A 104 40.55 14.90 9.93
N ARG A 105 39.28 15.32 9.80
CA ARG A 105 38.91 16.74 9.85
C ARG A 105 39.26 17.36 11.20
N MET A 106 38.96 16.69 12.30
CA MET A 106 39.33 17.17 13.64
C MET A 106 40.85 17.30 13.82
N GLN A 107 41.64 16.38 13.26
CA GLN A 107 43.10 16.46 13.27
C GLN A 107 43.61 17.64 12.44
N LEU A 108 42.99 17.90 11.28
CA LEU A 108 43.32 19.03 10.42
C LEU A 108 43.02 20.35 11.14
N ASP A 109 41.83 20.49 11.72
CA ASP A 109 41.44 21.68 12.49
C ASP A 109 42.38 21.94 13.67
N ALA A 110 42.85 20.88 14.35
CA ALA A 110 43.84 20.99 15.41
C ALA A 110 45.19 21.51 14.89
N LYS A 111 45.63 21.05 13.71
CA LYS A 111 46.87 21.52 13.07
C LYS A 111 46.77 22.96 12.57
N ASP A 112 45.62 23.35 12.02
CA ASP A 112 45.38 24.73 11.60
C ASP A 112 45.42 25.71 12.79
N ARG A 113 44.87 25.30 13.94
CA ARG A 113 45.01 26.07 15.19
C ARG A 113 46.46 26.17 15.66
N GLU A 114 47.24 25.09 15.59
CA GLU A 114 48.66 25.10 15.93
C GLU A 114 49.44 26.08 15.02
N ILE A 115 49.18 26.07 13.71
CA ILE A 115 49.76 27.01 12.75
C ILE A 115 49.36 28.44 13.07
N ALA A 116 48.09 28.70 13.39
CA ALA A 116 47.61 30.04 13.76
C ALA A 116 48.33 30.58 15.01
N ILE A 117 48.53 29.74 16.02
CA ILE A 117 49.28 30.09 17.23
C ILE A 117 50.74 30.41 16.90
N LEU A 118 51.40 29.62 16.05
CA LEU A 118 52.79 29.87 15.64
C LEU A 118 52.92 31.18 14.87
N LYS A 119 52.00 31.47 13.95
CA LYS A 119 51.95 32.74 13.21
C LYS A 119 51.75 33.94 14.15
N ALA A 120 50.85 33.81 15.13
CA ALA A 120 50.66 34.86 16.13
C ALA A 120 51.93 35.12 16.95
N LYS A 121 52.64 34.06 17.36
CA LYS A 121 53.94 34.18 18.06
C LYS A 121 55.01 34.87 17.20
N GLU A 122 55.08 34.55 15.91
CA GLU A 122 56.01 35.17 14.98
C GLU A 122 55.76 36.69 14.85
N ILE A 123 54.49 37.11 14.76
CA ILE A 123 54.10 38.52 14.74
C ILE A 123 54.55 39.22 16.02
N VAL A 124 54.29 38.64 17.20
CA VAL A 124 54.72 39.22 18.48
C VAL A 124 56.24 39.36 18.55
N LEU A 125 57.00 38.35 18.14
CA LEU A 125 58.46 38.41 18.10
C LEU A 125 58.98 39.48 17.10
N ALA A 126 58.33 39.64 15.96
CA ALA A 126 58.67 40.68 14.99
C ALA A 126 58.42 42.09 15.57
N CYS A 127 57.29 42.30 16.26
CA CYS A 127 57.00 43.55 16.96
C CYS A 127 58.07 43.85 18.03
N LEU A 128 58.42 42.88 18.87
CA LEU A 128 59.46 43.05 19.91
C LEU A 128 60.83 43.40 19.33
N ARG A 129 61.21 42.80 18.18
CA ARG A 129 62.46 43.14 17.48
C ARG A 129 62.44 44.56 16.91
N SER A 130 61.28 45.03 16.44
CA SER A 130 61.14 46.39 15.90
C SER A 130 61.22 47.48 16.99
N THR A 131 60.72 47.20 18.19
CA THR A 131 60.77 48.13 19.35
C THR A 131 62.14 48.16 20.04
N GLY A 132 62.96 47.11 19.92
CA GLY A 132 64.31 47.07 20.48
C GLY A 132 65.37 47.90 19.72
N SER A 133 65.01 48.53 18.60
CA SER A 133 65.92 49.29 17.73
C SER A 133 65.87 50.80 17.94
N THR A 134 65.06 51.32 18.87
CA THR A 134 64.96 52.77 19.14
C THR A 134 64.90 53.04 20.64
N GLY A 135 66.04 53.50 21.18
CA GLY A 135 66.20 53.96 22.56
C GLY A 135 67.62 53.65 23.06
N GLN A 136 68.65 54.39 22.63
CA GLN A 136 69.19 55.51 23.42
C GLN A 136 68.45 55.76 24.76
N HIS A 137 69.22 55.65 25.85
CA HIS A 137 69.00 56.09 27.23
C HIS A 137 67.97 57.23 27.41
N PRO A 138 67.14 57.18 28.47
CA PRO A 138 67.57 57.63 29.80
C PRO A 138 67.04 56.77 30.97
N GLU A 139 67.89 56.44 31.94
CA GLU A 139 67.80 56.89 33.35
C GLU A 139 66.44 56.76 34.06
N SER A 140 66.40 55.72 34.91
CA SER A 140 65.79 55.62 36.24
C SER A 140 64.37 56.12 36.46
N HIS A 141 63.45 55.18 36.74
CA HIS A 141 62.67 55.20 37.97
C HIS A 141 62.11 53.80 38.28
N GLU A 142 62.41 53.31 39.48
CA GLU A 142 61.85 52.10 40.08
C GLU A 142 60.35 52.31 40.37
N GLY A 143 59.53 51.28 40.11
CA GLY A 143 58.17 51.23 40.64
C GLY A 143 57.23 50.30 39.88
N GLN A 144 57.01 49.11 40.46
CA GLN A 144 55.78 48.28 40.39
C GLN A 144 55.33 47.75 39.01
N THR A 145 55.48 46.43 38.82
CA THR A 145 54.80 45.65 37.78
C THR A 145 53.71 44.76 38.38
N GLU A 146 52.45 45.17 38.19
CA GLU A 146 51.25 44.33 38.31
C GLU A 146 51.03 43.55 36.99
N GLU A 147 50.72 42.26 37.10
CA GLU A 147 50.34 41.38 36.01
C GLU A 147 48.93 41.75 35.49
N MET A 148 48.83 42.32 34.29
CA MET A 148 47.56 42.58 33.62
C MET A 148 47.29 41.52 32.54
N LEU A 149 46.51 40.50 32.91
CA LEU A 149 45.92 39.49 32.02
C LEU A 149 44.76 40.12 31.23
N VAL A 150 44.91 40.24 29.91
CA VAL A 150 43.84 40.66 28.99
C VAL A 150 43.06 39.44 28.51
N ASN A 151 41.84 39.26 29.03
CA ASN A 151 40.83 38.35 28.51
C ASN A 151 39.80 39.16 27.70
N THR A 152 39.66 38.88 26.41
CA THR A 152 38.56 39.40 25.58
C THR A 152 37.58 38.26 25.27
N SER A 153 36.37 38.35 25.84
CA SER A 153 35.20 37.50 25.53
C SER A 153 34.24 38.29 24.63
N LEU A 154 33.68 37.63 23.61
CA LEU A 154 32.81 38.22 22.59
C LEU A 154 31.63 37.26 22.32
N GLU A 155 30.53 37.42 23.04
CA GLU A 155 29.23 36.83 22.71
C GLU A 155 28.15 37.91 22.87
N GLY A 156 27.28 38.04 21.88
CA GLY A 156 26.20 39.03 21.84
C GLY A 156 25.03 38.58 20.95
N ASP A 157 23.88 38.47 21.62
CA ASP A 157 22.47 38.34 21.24
C ASP A 157 21.98 38.89 19.89
N ILE A 158 20.99 38.21 19.28
CA ILE A 158 19.88 38.86 18.53
C ILE A 158 18.55 38.09 18.75
N LEU A 159 17.51 38.89 19.03
CA LEU A 159 16.12 38.59 19.40
C LEU A 159 15.13 38.37 18.23
N SER A 160 13.95 37.91 18.65
CA SER A 160 12.58 37.76 18.11
C SER A 160 12.06 38.68 16.99
N ASP A 161 11.04 38.21 16.24
CA ASP A 161 9.70 38.82 16.28
C ASP A 161 8.60 38.07 15.47
N SER A 162 7.39 38.20 16.01
CA SER A 162 6.08 37.66 15.66
C SER A 162 5.31 38.49 14.62
N ASN A 163 4.32 37.90 13.92
CA ASN A 163 3.05 38.58 13.64
C ASN A 163 1.90 37.67 13.14
N SER A 164 0.72 37.96 13.69
CA SER A 164 -0.61 37.39 13.47
C SER A 164 -1.47 38.30 12.61
N PHE A 165 -2.41 37.78 11.80
CA PHE A 165 -3.67 38.47 11.46
C PHE A 165 -4.71 37.45 10.98
N GLY A 166 -5.93 37.53 11.53
CA GLY A 166 -7.11 36.81 11.07
C GLY A 166 -8.02 37.70 10.23
N LEU A 167 -9.09 37.13 9.67
CA LEU A 167 -10.41 37.77 9.44
C LEU A 167 -11.44 36.74 8.93
N THR A 168 -12.67 36.96 9.35
CA THR A 168 -13.92 36.20 9.24
C THR A 168 -14.73 36.55 7.98
N HIS A 169 -15.62 35.67 7.47
CA HIS A 169 -16.94 36.03 6.93
C HIS A 169 -17.88 34.80 6.76
N GLU A 170 -19.17 35.05 7.01
CA GLU A 170 -20.35 34.16 7.03
C GLU A 170 -21.05 34.01 5.65
N PRO A 171 -22.06 33.10 5.51
CA PRO A 171 -22.43 32.46 4.25
C PRO A 171 -23.72 32.98 3.58
N VAL A 172 -23.90 32.61 2.31
CA VAL A 172 -25.16 32.76 1.54
C VAL A 172 -25.59 31.40 1.00
N ALA A 173 -26.86 31.05 1.25
CA ALA A 173 -27.52 29.81 0.83
C ALA A 173 -28.29 30.01 -0.49
N VAL A 174 -28.24 29.03 -1.40
CA VAL A 174 -29.26 28.83 -2.46
C VAL A 174 -29.42 27.32 -2.76
N GLN A 175 -30.67 26.93 -2.96
CA GLN A 175 -31.22 25.57 -3.07
C GLN A 175 -31.20 24.99 -4.50
N SER A 176 -31.17 23.63 -4.58
CA SER A 176 -31.88 22.73 -5.53
C SER A 176 -31.57 22.84 -7.04
N THR A 177 -31.60 21.83 -7.92
CA THR A 177 -32.43 20.62 -8.09
C THR A 177 -31.69 19.52 -8.87
N GLU A 178 -32.24 18.31 -8.77
CA GLU A 178 -31.95 17.02 -9.40
C GLU A 178 -31.89 17.03 -10.95
N GLN A 179 -31.14 16.10 -11.57
CA GLN A 179 -31.75 14.97 -12.30
C GLN A 179 -30.72 13.99 -12.89
N CYS A 180 -31.09 12.71 -12.73
CA CYS A 180 -30.47 11.49 -13.19
C CYS A 180 -30.76 11.27 -14.68
N ASN A 181 -29.83 10.69 -15.45
CA ASN A 181 -30.22 9.72 -16.49
C ASN A 181 -29.14 8.68 -16.78
N LYS A 182 -29.63 7.47 -16.97
CA LYS A 182 -28.95 6.17 -17.04
C LYS A 182 -28.81 5.71 -18.51
N ARG A 183 -27.81 4.83 -18.72
CA ARG A 183 -27.73 3.69 -19.69
C ARG A 183 -27.45 3.99 -21.18
N PRO A 184 -27.09 2.97 -21.99
CA PRO A 184 -26.27 1.77 -21.76
C PRO A 184 -25.29 1.45 -22.92
N ALA A 185 -24.59 0.33 -22.74
CA ALA A 185 -23.68 -0.36 -23.66
C ALA A 185 -24.35 -0.98 -24.91
N GLU A 186 -23.50 -1.35 -25.87
CA GLU A 186 -23.58 -2.43 -26.89
C GLU A 186 -22.61 -2.03 -28.04
N ASP A 187 -21.93 -2.87 -28.82
CA ASP A 187 -21.66 -4.31 -28.84
C ASP A 187 -20.63 -4.56 -29.99
N THR A 188 -20.25 -5.82 -30.20
CA THR A 188 -19.66 -6.41 -31.45
C THR A 188 -18.17 -6.21 -31.80
N VAL A 189 -17.45 -7.14 -32.44
CA VAL A 189 -17.43 -8.61 -32.61
C VAL A 189 -16.28 -8.90 -33.61
N ASN A 190 -15.57 -10.02 -33.41
CA ASN A 190 -14.75 -10.81 -34.34
C ASN A 190 -13.58 -10.19 -35.15
N GLY A 191 -12.45 -10.89 -35.08
CA GLY A 191 -11.36 -10.79 -36.04
C GLY A 191 -10.22 -11.75 -35.71
N ASP A 192 -10.29 -12.96 -36.27
CA ASP A 192 -9.23 -13.97 -36.30
C ASP A 192 -7.88 -13.38 -36.74
N GLN A 193 -6.79 -13.66 -36.00
CA GLN A 193 -5.45 -13.67 -36.58
C GLN A 193 -4.39 -14.41 -35.73
N ALA A 194 -3.73 -15.35 -36.42
CA ALA A 194 -2.33 -15.78 -36.32
C ALA A 194 -1.74 -16.24 -34.98
N ARG A 195 -1.42 -17.54 -34.92
CA ARG A 195 -0.58 -18.19 -33.91
C ARG A 195 0.89 -17.76 -34.05
N GLY A 196 1.22 -16.55 -33.60
CA GLY A 196 2.58 -16.20 -33.20
C GLY A 196 2.86 -16.74 -31.79
N ALA A 197 4.07 -17.26 -31.55
CA ALA A 197 4.52 -17.68 -30.23
C ALA A 197 4.19 -16.60 -29.19
N LYS A 198 3.20 -16.87 -28.33
CA LYS A 198 2.70 -15.95 -27.31
C LYS A 198 3.82 -15.71 -26.31
N ARG A 199 4.68 -14.71 -26.56
CA ARG A 199 5.36 -13.98 -25.49
C ARG A 199 4.28 -13.71 -24.45
N ALA A 200 4.45 -14.24 -23.25
CA ALA A 200 3.54 -13.98 -22.14
C ALA A 200 3.33 -12.46 -22.09
N ARG A 201 2.12 -12.02 -22.47
CA ARG A 201 1.75 -10.61 -22.44
C ARG A 201 2.04 -10.19 -21.00
N ARG A 202 3.00 -9.26 -20.82
CA ARG A 202 3.26 -8.66 -19.51
C ARG A 202 1.91 -8.15 -19.03
N SER A 203 1.37 -8.78 -17.99
CA SER A 203 0.03 -8.53 -17.51
C SER A 203 -0.11 -7.03 -17.20
N GLY A 204 -1.09 -6.40 -17.85
CA GLY A 204 -1.48 -5.03 -17.55
C GLY A 204 -2.05 -4.93 -16.12
N PRO A 205 -2.44 -3.73 -15.69
CA PRO A 205 -3.16 -3.58 -14.43
C PRO A 205 -4.44 -4.43 -14.42
N ASN A 206 -4.80 -5.02 -13.27
CA ASN A 206 -6.08 -5.71 -13.11
C ASN A 206 -7.19 -4.66 -12.93
N LEU A 207 -7.62 -4.07 -14.05
CA LEU A 207 -8.61 -2.99 -14.06
C LEU A 207 -9.98 -3.49 -13.60
N VAL A 208 -10.37 -4.71 -13.99
CA VAL A 208 -11.64 -5.31 -13.59
C VAL A 208 -11.78 -5.34 -12.07
N GLU A 209 -10.78 -5.89 -11.38
CA GLU A 209 -10.81 -5.96 -9.91
C GLU A 209 -10.71 -4.58 -9.25
N THR A 210 -10.03 -3.65 -9.91
CA THR A 210 -9.94 -2.25 -9.46
C THR A 210 -11.32 -1.58 -9.52
N ASP A 211 -12.02 -1.73 -10.64
CA ASP A 211 -13.35 -1.17 -10.86
C ASP A 211 -14.40 -1.83 -9.96
N CYS A 212 -14.33 -3.16 -9.75
CA CYS A 212 -15.23 -3.87 -8.84
C CYS A 212 -15.15 -3.30 -7.41
N ILE A 213 -13.94 -3.17 -6.84
CA ILE A 213 -13.77 -2.62 -5.48
C ILE A 213 -14.32 -1.20 -5.37
N GLN A 214 -14.11 -0.36 -6.39
CA GLN A 214 -14.66 1.01 -6.38
C GLN A 214 -16.17 1.04 -6.55
N ASN A 215 -16.77 0.10 -7.28
CA ASN A 215 -18.23 -0.02 -7.45
C ASN A 215 -18.92 -0.54 -6.19
N GLU A 216 -18.22 -1.34 -5.40
CA GLU A 216 -18.69 -1.86 -4.11
C GLU A 216 -18.40 -0.90 -2.94
N ALA A 217 -17.87 0.30 -3.20
CA ALA A 217 -17.64 1.30 -2.16
C ALA A 217 -18.96 1.66 -1.44
N PRO A 218 -18.98 1.73 -0.09
CA PRO A 218 -20.17 2.14 0.66
C PRO A 218 -20.74 3.45 0.13
N PRO A 219 -22.03 3.51 -0.23
CA PRO A 219 -22.63 4.73 -0.79
C PRO A 219 -22.52 5.93 0.14
N SER A 220 -22.55 5.72 1.46
CA SER A 220 -22.43 6.76 2.48
C SER A 220 -21.07 7.47 2.45
N LEU A 221 -19.96 6.77 2.17
CA LEU A 221 -18.64 7.40 2.03
C LEU A 221 -18.63 8.39 0.86
N ASN A 222 -19.20 8.00 -0.27
CA ASN A 222 -19.32 8.87 -1.45
C ASN A 222 -20.37 9.97 -1.25
N GLN A 223 -21.41 9.72 -0.43
CA GLN A 223 -22.44 10.70 -0.10
C GLN A 223 -21.88 11.90 0.67
N ARG A 224 -20.92 11.68 1.58
CA ARG A 224 -20.23 12.75 2.32
C ARG A 224 -19.67 13.82 1.37
N MET A 225 -19.17 13.40 0.20
CA MET A 225 -18.56 14.29 -0.78
C MET A 225 -19.55 14.94 -1.75
N ARG A 226 -20.86 14.66 -1.69
CA ARG A 226 -21.82 15.15 -2.69
C ARG A 226 -21.85 16.67 -2.87
N HIS A 227 -21.59 17.41 -1.79
CA HIS A 227 -21.57 18.87 -1.76
C HIS A 227 -20.27 19.48 -2.31
N VAL A 228 -19.21 18.69 -2.46
CA VAL A 228 -17.90 19.15 -2.94
C VAL A 228 -17.91 19.15 -4.47
N PRO A 229 -17.69 20.25 -5.18
CA PRO A 229 -17.69 20.25 -6.64
C PRO A 229 -16.54 19.41 -7.20
N CYS A 230 -16.77 18.78 -8.36
CA CYS A 230 -15.68 18.24 -9.18
C CYS A 230 -15.06 19.36 -10.02
N LEU A 231 -13.85 19.15 -10.54
CA LEU A 231 -13.29 20.09 -11.53
C LEU A 231 -14.14 20.08 -12.82
N PRO A 232 -14.30 21.24 -13.48
CA PRO A 232 -14.99 21.30 -14.76
C PRO A 232 -14.38 20.36 -15.79
N GLU A 233 -15.21 19.60 -16.51
CA GLU A 233 -14.73 18.68 -17.56
C GLU A 233 -13.92 19.40 -18.63
N ALA A 234 -14.22 20.68 -18.91
CA ALA A 234 -13.48 21.49 -19.86
C ALA A 234 -12.00 21.61 -19.45
N ASP A 235 -11.71 21.84 -18.17
CA ASP A 235 -10.35 21.98 -17.66
C ASP A 235 -9.58 20.66 -17.75
N ILE A 236 -10.27 19.54 -17.53
CA ILE A 236 -9.71 18.18 -17.62
C ILE A 236 -9.48 17.76 -19.08
N ARG A 237 -10.42 18.06 -19.98
CA ARG A 237 -10.31 17.72 -21.41
C ARG A 237 -9.28 18.58 -22.12
N ASN A 238 -9.26 19.89 -21.85
CA ASN A 238 -8.25 20.81 -22.39
C ASN A 238 -6.84 20.44 -21.93
N ALA A 239 -6.73 19.79 -20.77
CA ALA A 239 -5.49 19.20 -20.27
C ALA A 239 -5.05 17.90 -20.99
N GLY A 240 -5.83 17.37 -21.95
CA GLY A 240 -5.54 16.07 -22.57
C GLY A 240 -5.71 14.89 -21.61
N ALA A 241 -6.40 15.09 -20.47
CA ALA A 241 -6.50 14.14 -19.38
C ALA A 241 -7.71 13.19 -19.48
N SER A 242 -8.45 13.23 -20.60
CA SER A 242 -9.61 12.36 -20.84
C SER A 242 -9.28 10.87 -20.72
N GLU A 243 -8.01 10.50 -20.89
CA GLU A 243 -7.47 9.17 -20.61
C GLU A 243 -6.37 9.28 -19.55
N ALA A 244 -6.70 9.53 -18.27
CA ALA A 244 -5.66 9.42 -17.24
C ALA A 244 -5.05 8.01 -17.26
N ARG A 245 -3.81 7.92 -17.75
CA ARG A 245 -3.14 6.66 -18.06
C ARG A 245 -2.61 6.02 -16.80
N TRP A 246 -2.65 4.69 -16.79
CA TRP A 246 -1.98 3.89 -15.77
C TRP A 246 -0.47 3.92 -16.02
N ILE A 247 0.25 4.33 -14.98
CA ILE A 247 1.68 4.54 -15.01
C ILE A 247 2.41 3.45 -14.22
N LYS A 248 3.36 2.79 -14.89
CA LYS A 248 4.21 1.79 -14.27
C LYS A 248 5.26 2.46 -13.38
N TRP A 249 5.10 2.32 -12.08
CA TRP A 249 5.84 3.10 -11.07
C TRP A 249 7.34 2.84 -11.01
N GLY A 250 7.80 1.70 -11.54
CA GLY A 250 9.22 1.32 -11.48
C GLY A 250 10.16 2.34 -12.15
N ASN A 251 9.70 3.05 -13.20
CA ASN A 251 10.48 4.07 -13.87
C ASN A 251 10.32 5.44 -13.20
N VAL A 252 9.08 5.78 -12.81
CA VAL A 252 8.75 7.04 -12.13
C VAL A 252 9.45 7.16 -10.78
N SER A 253 9.44 6.10 -9.97
CA SER A 253 10.11 6.07 -8.66
C SER A 253 11.60 6.40 -8.73
N ARG A 254 12.29 6.01 -9.80
CA ARG A 254 13.71 6.35 -10.00
C ARG A 254 13.89 7.80 -10.43
N HIS A 255 12.97 8.33 -11.23
CA HIS A 255 13.06 9.70 -11.76
C HIS A 255 12.73 10.76 -10.71
N PHE A 256 11.72 10.52 -9.88
CA PHE A 256 11.24 11.47 -8.85
C PHE A 256 11.70 11.15 -7.42
N GLY A 257 12.56 10.13 -7.26
CA GLY A 257 13.01 9.66 -5.95
C GLY A 257 11.88 9.14 -5.05
N TRP A 258 10.69 8.86 -5.59
CA TRP A 258 9.53 8.41 -4.82
C TRP A 258 9.55 6.89 -4.60
N PRO A 259 9.79 6.38 -3.37
CA PRO A 259 9.70 4.95 -3.12
C PRO A 259 8.29 4.45 -3.44
N ALA A 260 8.19 3.28 -4.07
CA ALA A 260 6.90 2.60 -4.18
C ALA A 260 6.34 2.37 -2.76
N SER A 261 5.12 2.85 -2.52
CA SER A 261 4.43 2.60 -1.26
C SER A 261 3.40 1.49 -1.43
N THR A 262 3.23 0.65 -0.43
CA THR A 262 2.11 -0.30 -0.39
C THR A 262 0.85 0.32 0.22
N PHE A 263 1.00 1.41 0.96
CA PHE A 263 -0.04 2.11 1.72
C PHE A 263 -0.02 3.62 1.49
N SER A 264 -1.09 4.28 1.93
CA SER A 264 -1.21 5.75 1.98
C SER A 264 0.05 6.37 2.58
N ALA A 265 0.85 7.05 1.75
CA ALA A 265 2.05 7.72 2.19
C ALA A 265 2.17 9.07 1.49
N ILE A 266 2.38 10.13 2.28
CA ILE A 266 2.70 11.45 1.75
C ILE A 266 4.21 11.56 1.63
N LYS A 267 4.68 11.94 0.44
CA LYS A 267 6.11 12.08 0.14
C LYS A 267 6.35 13.39 -0.57
N ARG A 268 7.36 14.13 -0.12
CA ARG A 268 7.91 15.24 -0.90
C ARG A 268 8.77 14.63 -2.00
N GLY A 269 8.46 14.94 -3.25
CA GLY A 269 9.27 14.53 -4.39
C GLY A 269 10.45 15.45 -4.58
N VAL A 270 11.52 14.90 -5.12
CA VAL A 270 12.63 15.67 -5.68
C VAL A 270 12.70 15.26 -7.15
N ASP A 271 12.65 16.22 -8.06
CA ASP A 271 12.76 15.90 -9.49
C ASP A 271 14.17 15.37 -9.82
N ALA A 272 14.35 14.83 -11.04
CA ALA A 272 15.65 14.30 -11.46
C ALA A 272 16.77 15.35 -11.50
N SER A 273 16.43 16.65 -11.46
CA SER A 273 17.38 17.76 -11.35
C SER A 273 17.74 18.12 -9.90
N GLY A 274 17.25 17.36 -8.92
CA GLY A 274 17.51 17.62 -7.50
C GLY A 274 16.67 18.77 -6.93
N ARG A 275 15.68 19.28 -7.66
CA ARG A 275 14.79 20.35 -7.18
C ARG A 275 13.59 19.75 -6.50
N ASP A 276 13.28 20.27 -5.31
CA ASP A 276 12.07 19.89 -4.60
C ASP A 276 10.85 20.15 -5.48
N MET A 277 10.01 19.12 -5.62
CA MET A 277 8.70 19.31 -6.18
C MET A 277 7.91 20.23 -5.25
N LYS A 278 7.35 21.30 -5.82
CA LYS A 278 6.60 22.32 -5.07
C LYS A 278 5.39 21.75 -4.31
N VAL A 279 4.85 20.62 -4.77
CA VAL A 279 3.61 20.01 -4.25
C VAL A 279 3.92 18.61 -3.70
N PRO A 280 3.61 18.30 -2.43
CA PRO A 280 3.76 16.95 -1.89
C PRO A 280 2.85 15.95 -2.61
N ALA A 281 3.27 14.70 -2.72
CA ALA A 281 2.52 13.63 -3.39
C ALA A 281 1.98 12.60 -2.40
N ILE A 282 0.72 12.20 -2.57
CA ILE A 282 0.03 11.16 -1.82
C ILE A 282 -0.06 9.92 -2.68
N PHE A 283 0.49 8.81 -2.18
CA PHE A 283 0.40 7.50 -2.80
C PHE A 283 -0.57 6.64 -2.02
N THR A 284 -1.72 6.31 -2.59
CA THR A 284 -2.76 5.51 -1.93
C THR A 284 -3.24 4.37 -2.82
N ASN A 285 -4.05 3.47 -2.29
CA ASN A 285 -4.47 2.23 -2.94
C ASN A 285 -5.99 2.05 -2.83
N ILE A 286 -6.62 1.69 -3.94
CA ILE A 286 -8.05 1.40 -4.03
C ILE A 286 -8.48 0.30 -3.06
N LYS A 287 -7.62 -0.70 -2.82
CA LYS A 287 -7.95 -1.77 -1.87
C LYS A 287 -8.20 -1.25 -0.45
N THR A 288 -7.43 -0.25 0.02
CA THR A 288 -7.59 0.32 1.37
C THR A 288 -8.51 1.54 1.37
N SER A 289 -8.91 2.05 0.21
CA SER A 289 -9.74 3.25 0.10
C SER A 289 -10.60 3.15 -1.15
N PRO A 290 -11.75 2.45 -1.09
CA PRO A 290 -12.59 2.22 -2.26
C PRO A 290 -13.29 3.50 -2.77
N GLY A 291 -13.43 4.52 -1.91
CA GLY A 291 -13.98 5.83 -2.26
C GLY A 291 -13.01 6.80 -2.95
N LEU A 292 -11.84 6.34 -3.41
CA LEU A 292 -10.89 7.19 -4.12
C LEU A 292 -11.44 7.64 -5.49
N PRO A 293 -11.04 8.84 -5.98
CA PRO A 293 -11.40 9.34 -7.31
C PRO A 293 -11.12 8.33 -8.42
N ARG A 294 -12.06 8.15 -9.35
CA ARG A 294 -11.89 7.27 -10.50
C ARG A 294 -11.26 8.02 -11.65
N MET A 295 -11.65 9.27 -11.84
CA MET A 295 -11.19 10.14 -12.92
C MET A 295 -10.44 11.36 -12.39
N PRO A 296 -9.59 11.97 -13.22
CA PRO A 296 -9.01 13.28 -12.93
C PRO A 296 -10.03 14.30 -12.46
N GLY A 297 -9.73 15.02 -11.38
CA GLY A 297 -10.59 16.10 -10.89
C GLY A 297 -11.91 15.66 -10.25
N GLU A 298 -12.16 14.36 -10.15
CA GLU A 298 -13.24 13.85 -9.30
C GLU A 298 -12.87 13.99 -7.83
N ARG A 299 -13.85 14.35 -7.01
CA ARG A 299 -13.79 14.26 -5.55
C ARG A 299 -13.73 12.80 -5.08
N GLY A 300 -13.33 12.60 -3.83
CA GLY A 300 -13.37 11.27 -3.22
C GLY A 300 -13.05 11.28 -1.73
N THR A 301 -12.92 10.08 -1.16
CA THR A 301 -12.55 9.87 0.23
C THR A 301 -11.39 8.89 0.32
N MET A 302 -10.47 9.15 1.23
CA MET A 302 -9.38 8.25 1.57
C MET A 302 -9.53 7.81 3.02
N ILE A 303 -9.59 6.50 3.25
CA ILE A 303 -9.49 5.95 4.61
C ILE A 303 -8.02 5.97 4.97
N CYS A 304 -7.69 6.45 6.18
CA CYS A 304 -6.33 6.49 6.63
C CYS A 304 -6.22 6.25 8.13
N ASP A 305 -5.01 5.88 8.54
CA ASP A 305 -4.56 6.11 9.89
C ASP A 305 -3.99 7.54 9.98
N TRP A 306 -4.37 8.34 10.98
CA TRP A 306 -3.84 9.70 11.15
C TRP A 306 -2.31 9.75 11.21
N ASP A 307 -1.69 8.64 11.60
CA ASP A 307 -0.23 8.53 11.62
C ASP A 307 0.41 8.55 10.23
N THR A 308 -0.36 8.15 9.21
CA THR A 308 0.09 8.14 7.80
C THR A 308 -0.16 9.46 7.07
N VAL A 309 -1.13 10.27 7.53
CA VAL A 309 -1.49 11.57 6.95
C VAL A 309 -1.39 12.58 8.08
N SER A 310 -0.18 13.08 8.34
CA SER A 310 0.03 14.08 9.39
C SER A 310 -0.87 15.30 9.17
N LEU A 311 -1.38 15.86 10.27
CA LEU A 311 -2.20 17.08 10.27
C LEU A 311 -1.55 18.23 9.49
N GLU A 312 -0.22 18.22 9.35
CA GLU A 312 0.53 19.21 8.59
C GLU A 312 0.13 19.30 7.10
N HIS A 313 -0.48 18.26 6.53
CA HIS A 313 -0.91 18.21 5.13
C HIS A 313 -2.39 18.60 4.95
N MET A 314 -3.14 18.74 6.04
CA MET A 314 -4.53 19.21 6.00
C MET A 314 -4.59 20.67 5.51
N GLY A 315 -5.53 20.95 4.61
CA GLY A 315 -5.68 22.25 3.94
C GLY A 315 -4.63 22.56 2.89
N LYS A 316 -3.54 21.80 2.79
CA LYS A 316 -2.52 21.98 1.74
C LYS A 316 -2.90 21.24 0.47
N VAL A 317 -2.42 21.77 -0.66
CA VAL A 317 -2.54 21.11 -1.96
C VAL A 317 -1.52 19.98 -2.04
N ASN A 318 -1.97 18.79 -2.44
CA ASN A 318 -1.16 17.60 -2.61
C ASN A 318 -1.51 16.89 -3.93
N SER A 319 -0.53 16.37 -4.65
CA SER A 319 -0.74 15.57 -5.85
C SER A 319 -1.17 14.15 -5.48
N LEU A 320 -2.26 13.65 -6.03
CA LEU A 320 -2.82 12.34 -5.68
C LEU A 320 -2.50 11.28 -6.74
N PHE A 321 -1.94 10.17 -6.28
CA PHE A 321 -1.63 8.98 -7.07
C PHE A 321 -2.37 7.77 -6.50
N VAL A 322 -3.25 7.20 -7.33
CA VAL A 322 -4.10 6.06 -6.97
C VAL A 322 -3.53 4.78 -7.55
N ARG A 323 -3.23 3.80 -6.71
CA ARG A 323 -2.69 2.51 -7.13
C ARG A 323 -3.79 1.54 -7.59
N ALA A 324 -3.53 0.84 -8.69
CA ALA A 324 -4.36 -0.28 -9.16
C ALA A 324 -4.22 -1.49 -8.23
N VAL A 325 -5.22 -2.37 -8.30
CA VAL A 325 -5.24 -3.64 -7.61
C VAL A 325 -4.30 -4.64 -8.31
N THR A 326 -2.99 -4.57 -8.06
CA THR A 326 -2.01 -5.51 -8.63
C THR A 326 -0.96 -5.97 -7.64
N LYS A 327 -0.46 -7.20 -7.82
CA LYS A 327 0.67 -7.75 -7.04
C LYS A 327 2.00 -7.13 -7.49
N SER A 328 2.24 -7.02 -8.80
CA SER A 328 3.41 -6.39 -9.43
C SER A 328 3.25 -6.41 -10.96
N PRO A 329 3.79 -5.43 -11.73
CA PRO A 329 4.39 -4.19 -11.24
C PRO A 329 3.33 -3.25 -10.64
N PHE A 330 3.78 -2.29 -9.84
CA PHE A 330 2.90 -1.27 -9.29
C PHE A 330 2.47 -0.31 -10.39
N TRP A 331 1.17 -0.23 -10.63
CA TRP A 331 0.55 0.71 -11.56
C TRP A 331 -0.18 1.78 -10.75
N TYR A 332 0.03 3.04 -11.11
CA TYR A 332 -0.62 4.19 -10.47
C TYR A 332 -1.28 5.07 -11.52
N LYS A 333 -2.35 5.75 -11.13
CA LYS A 333 -3.02 6.77 -11.89
C LYS A 333 -2.84 8.11 -11.18
N TYR A 334 -2.32 9.11 -11.89
CA TYR A 334 -2.34 10.49 -11.39
C TYR A 334 -3.73 11.08 -11.63
N VAL A 335 -4.40 11.51 -10.56
CA VAL A 335 -5.81 11.97 -10.61
C VAL A 335 -5.96 13.47 -10.33
N GLY A 336 -4.85 14.19 -10.12
CA GLY A 336 -4.85 15.64 -9.93
C GLY A 336 -4.26 16.09 -8.60
N ASN A 337 -4.45 17.36 -8.31
CA ASN A 337 -4.06 18.02 -7.07
C ASN A 337 -5.29 18.25 -6.20
N PHE A 338 -5.17 17.94 -4.92
CA PHE A 338 -6.25 17.92 -3.95
C PHE A 338 -5.87 18.67 -2.68
N SER A 339 -6.81 19.43 -2.13
CA SER A 339 -6.75 19.87 -0.74
C SER A 339 -7.39 18.80 0.15
N LEU A 340 -6.73 18.50 1.26
CA LEU A 340 -7.20 17.50 2.21
C LEU A 340 -8.04 18.17 3.29
N LYS A 341 -9.22 17.61 3.56
CA LYS A 341 -10.03 18.02 4.71
C LYS A 341 -10.34 16.80 5.58
N ARG A 342 -10.36 17.01 6.89
CA ARG A 342 -10.79 15.98 7.84
C ARG A 342 -12.28 15.70 7.65
N GLY A 343 -12.61 14.45 7.36
CA GLY A 343 -13.97 13.95 7.41
C GLY A 343 -14.24 13.22 8.73
N ASP A 344 -15.50 12.82 8.93
CA ASP A 344 -15.87 11.97 10.05
C ASP A 344 -15.24 10.58 9.92
N PRO A 345 -14.97 9.87 11.02
CA PRO A 345 -14.48 8.49 10.95
C PRO A 345 -15.43 7.54 10.19
N VAL A 346 -14.92 6.38 9.81
CA VAL A 346 -15.73 5.33 9.19
C VAL A 346 -16.69 4.76 10.23
N THR A 347 -17.98 4.78 9.93
CA THR A 347 -19.02 4.25 10.82
C THR A 347 -19.04 2.72 10.82
N PRO A 348 -19.58 2.07 11.87
CA PRO A 348 -19.75 0.61 11.88
C PRO A 348 -20.60 0.10 10.70
N GLU A 349 -21.63 0.85 10.31
CA GLU A 349 -22.51 0.54 9.18
C GLU A 349 -21.74 0.58 7.85
N GLU A 350 -20.86 1.56 7.67
CA GLU A 350 -19.93 1.62 6.53
C GLU A 350 -18.97 0.44 6.53
N TRP A 351 -18.41 0.05 7.68
CA TRP A 351 -17.54 -1.12 7.76
C TRP A 351 -18.26 -2.42 7.39
N ARG A 352 -19.52 -2.60 7.82
CA ARG A 352 -20.32 -3.80 7.48
C ARG A 352 -20.65 -3.88 6.00
N THR A 353 -20.74 -2.75 5.30
CA THR A 353 -21.04 -2.68 3.86
C THR A 353 -19.79 -2.52 2.99
N MET A 354 -18.61 -2.44 3.59
CA MET A 354 -17.32 -2.29 2.91
C MET A 354 -16.96 -3.59 2.16
N PRO A 355 -16.26 -3.50 1.01
CA PRO A 355 -15.74 -4.70 0.34
C PRO A 355 -14.88 -5.54 1.29
N GLU A 356 -15.09 -6.86 1.32
CA GLU A 356 -14.38 -7.77 2.23
C GLU A 356 -12.86 -7.63 2.10
N LYS A 357 -12.40 -7.42 0.88
CA LYS A 357 -11.00 -7.21 0.57
C LYS A 357 -10.43 -5.94 1.18
N THR A 358 -11.22 -4.88 1.30
CA THR A 358 -10.82 -3.65 1.98
C THR A 358 -10.69 -3.86 3.47
N ILE A 359 -11.64 -4.59 4.08
CA ILE A 359 -11.58 -4.95 5.49
C ILE A 359 -10.35 -5.82 5.77
N SER A 360 -10.12 -6.85 4.95
CA SER A 360 -8.96 -7.74 5.07
C SER A 360 -7.63 -7.01 4.90
N ASP A 361 -7.50 -6.12 3.91
CA ASP A 361 -6.27 -5.34 3.73
C ASP A 361 -6.01 -4.41 4.93
N TRP A 362 -7.04 -3.77 5.50
CA TRP A 362 -6.90 -2.97 6.72
C TRP A 362 -6.60 -3.81 7.95
N ALA A 363 -7.26 -4.95 8.11
CA ALA A 363 -6.99 -5.90 9.18
C ALA A 363 -5.54 -6.38 9.15
N PHE A 364 -5.02 -6.71 7.97
CA PHE A 364 -3.62 -7.04 7.76
C PHE A 364 -2.70 -5.88 8.18
N VAL A 365 -3.00 -4.65 7.76
CA VAL A 365 -2.19 -3.47 8.12
C VAL A 365 -2.11 -3.31 9.63
N ILE A 366 -3.27 -3.27 10.29
CA ILE A 366 -3.39 -2.97 11.71
C ILE A 366 -2.76 -4.09 12.55
N ALA A 367 -3.06 -5.36 12.24
CA ALA A 367 -2.50 -6.50 12.96
C ALA A 367 -0.97 -6.59 12.82
N ASN A 368 -0.40 -6.10 11.71
CA ASN A 368 1.04 -6.12 11.44
C ASN A 368 1.72 -4.76 11.65
N LEU A 369 1.08 -3.80 12.33
CA LEU A 369 1.69 -2.51 12.68
C LEU A 369 2.97 -2.76 13.49
N ARG A 370 4.13 -2.62 12.86
CA ARG A 370 5.45 -2.75 13.51
C ARG A 370 5.75 -1.63 14.51
N THR A 371 4.97 -0.55 14.46
CA THR A 371 5.16 0.66 15.26
C THR A 371 3.84 1.11 15.87
N PRO A 372 3.29 0.39 16.86
CA PRO A 372 2.21 0.90 17.68
C PRO A 372 2.83 1.83 18.74
N PHE A 373 3.50 2.92 18.35
CA PHE A 373 4.18 3.81 19.31
C PHE A 373 3.63 5.24 19.33
N ASN A 374 2.63 5.54 18.50
CA ASN A 374 1.81 6.72 18.73
C ASN A 374 0.68 6.36 19.72
N LYS A 375 0.09 7.37 20.34
CA LYS A 375 -0.98 7.18 21.32
C LYS A 375 -2.24 6.54 20.70
N CYS A 376 -2.61 6.91 19.47
CA CYS A 376 -3.88 6.48 18.87
C CYS A 376 -3.86 5.04 18.32
N ALA A 377 -2.73 4.58 17.75
CA ALA A 377 -2.60 3.17 17.38
C ALA A 377 -2.45 2.28 18.61
N LEU A 378 -1.75 2.75 19.65
CA LEU A 378 -1.71 2.06 20.94
C LEU A 378 -3.11 1.85 21.52
N GLU A 379 -3.92 2.90 21.57
CA GLU A 379 -5.28 2.82 22.12
C GLU A 379 -6.17 1.87 21.31
N ARG A 380 -6.14 1.96 19.98
CA ARG A 380 -6.88 1.01 19.12
C ARG A 380 -6.41 -0.43 19.35
N HIS A 381 -5.10 -0.64 19.45
CA HIS A 381 -4.52 -1.96 19.71
C HIS A 381 -4.98 -2.52 21.07
N ALA A 382 -4.88 -1.72 22.13
CA ALA A 382 -5.36 -2.09 23.45
C ALA A 382 -6.85 -2.42 23.45
N ARG A 383 -7.69 -1.60 22.81
CA ARG A 383 -9.14 -1.88 22.69
C ARG A 383 -9.41 -3.22 22.02
N MET A 384 -8.76 -3.50 20.89
CA MET A 384 -8.96 -4.78 20.18
C MET A 384 -8.42 -5.98 20.98
N ALA A 385 -7.28 -5.83 21.65
CA ALA A 385 -6.68 -6.89 22.45
C ALA A 385 -7.51 -7.24 23.69
N SER A 386 -8.10 -6.23 24.34
CA SER A 386 -8.94 -6.41 25.53
C SER A 386 -10.39 -6.79 25.19
N SER A 387 -10.76 -6.80 23.90
CA SER A 387 -12.10 -7.22 23.46
C SER A 387 -12.27 -8.73 23.65
N HIS A 388 -13.48 -9.17 23.97
CA HIS A 388 -13.81 -10.58 24.15
C HIS A 388 -14.94 -10.99 23.20
N TRP A 389 -14.95 -12.26 22.82
CA TRP A 389 -16.02 -12.85 22.02
C TRP A 389 -17.14 -13.33 22.95
N ASP A 390 -18.38 -13.01 22.62
CA ASP A 390 -19.56 -13.53 23.31
C ASP A 390 -19.98 -14.92 22.77
N GLU A 391 -21.05 -15.47 23.35
CA GLU A 391 -21.62 -16.78 22.97
C GLU A 391 -22.16 -16.83 21.53
N HIS A 392 -22.24 -15.69 20.84
CA HIS A 392 -22.75 -15.55 19.49
C HIS A 392 -21.66 -15.18 18.48
N ASP A 393 -20.39 -15.40 18.81
CA ASP A 393 -19.24 -15.00 18.01
C ASP A 393 -19.30 -13.50 17.63
N ARG A 394 -19.77 -12.65 18.55
CA ARG A 394 -19.70 -11.19 18.41
C ARG A 394 -18.61 -10.66 19.32
N LEU A 395 -17.76 -9.83 18.74
CA LEU A 395 -16.75 -9.13 19.50
C LEU A 395 -17.41 -8.01 20.30
N GLN A 396 -17.27 -8.05 21.62
CA GLN A 396 -17.81 -7.07 22.54
C GLN A 396 -16.76 -6.01 22.89
N PRO A 397 -17.17 -4.73 23.09
CA PRO A 397 -16.25 -3.69 23.49
C PRO A 397 -15.65 -4.00 24.88
N PRO A 398 -14.36 -3.72 25.10
CA PRO A 398 -13.72 -3.89 26.39
C PRO A 398 -14.20 -2.86 27.42
N SER A 399 -13.98 -3.12 28.71
CA SER A 399 -14.11 -2.09 29.73
C SER A 399 -12.96 -1.07 29.66
N ASP A 400 -13.19 0.16 30.12
CA ASP A 400 -12.14 1.19 30.14
C ASP A 400 -10.95 0.81 31.04
N ASP A 401 -11.19 0.03 32.10
CA ASP A 401 -10.14 -0.48 33.00
C ASP A 401 -9.25 -1.52 32.29
N ASP A 402 -9.85 -2.41 31.50
CA ASP A 402 -9.08 -3.39 30.70
C ASP A 402 -8.23 -2.70 29.63
N VAL A 403 -8.76 -1.63 29.03
CA VAL A 403 -8.01 -0.82 28.05
C VAL A 403 -6.87 -0.08 28.74
N ALA A 404 -7.11 0.50 29.92
CA ALA A 404 -6.08 1.21 30.69
C ALA A 404 -4.92 0.28 31.09
N SER A 405 -5.23 -0.91 31.59
CA SER A 405 -4.24 -1.95 31.94
C SER A 405 -3.42 -2.43 30.72
N ALA A 406 -4.10 -2.69 29.60
CA ALA A 406 -3.43 -3.05 28.35
C ALA A 406 -2.53 -1.90 27.84
N MET A 407 -2.99 -0.66 27.93
CA MET A 407 -2.22 0.53 27.54
C MET A 407 -0.96 0.71 28.39
N GLU A 408 -1.04 0.50 29.71
CA GLU A 408 0.12 0.53 30.59
C GLU A 408 1.17 -0.51 30.19
N THR A 409 0.72 -1.74 29.96
CA THR A 409 1.58 -2.84 29.49
C THR A 409 2.24 -2.50 28.14
N LEU A 410 1.46 -2.01 27.16
CA LEU A 410 1.98 -1.65 25.85
C LEU A 410 2.98 -0.48 25.91
N ARG A 411 2.77 0.51 26.78
CA ARG A 411 3.70 1.64 26.98
C ARG A 411 5.00 1.22 27.64
N ALA A 412 4.97 0.19 28.49
CA ALA A 412 6.16 -0.34 29.16
C ALA A 412 7.08 -1.13 28.20
N LEU A 413 6.57 -1.59 27.05
CA LEU A 413 7.36 -2.32 26.05
C LEU A 413 8.40 -1.42 25.38
N ARG A 414 9.65 -1.90 25.28
CA ARG A 414 10.72 -1.25 24.53
C ARG A 414 10.68 -1.67 23.06
N ARG A 415 11.29 -0.86 22.18
CA ARG A 415 11.44 -1.22 20.76
C ARG A 415 12.18 -2.56 20.63
N GLY A 416 11.52 -3.55 20.03
CA GLY A 416 12.08 -4.88 19.82
C GLY A 416 11.56 -5.94 20.79
N ASP A 417 10.86 -5.53 21.85
CA ASP A 417 10.21 -6.48 22.76
C ASP A 417 9.08 -7.21 22.05
N ARG A 418 8.89 -8.48 22.41
CA ARG A 418 7.76 -9.27 21.90
C ARG A 418 6.50 -8.84 22.62
N LEU A 419 5.44 -8.55 21.87
CA LEU A 419 4.10 -8.33 22.44
C LEU A 419 3.68 -9.56 23.27
N PRO A 420 3.20 -9.36 24.52
CA PRO A 420 2.57 -10.40 25.32
C PRO A 420 1.47 -11.09 24.53
N GLU A 421 1.33 -12.40 24.71
CA GLU A 421 0.42 -13.22 23.89
C GLU A 421 -1.04 -12.76 23.99
N HIS A 422 -1.49 -12.42 25.19
CA HIS A 422 -2.84 -11.89 25.45
C HIS A 422 -3.08 -10.50 24.83
N LEU A 423 -2.03 -9.78 24.44
CA LEU A 423 -2.14 -8.49 23.74
C LEU A 423 -1.91 -8.61 22.23
N ARG A 424 -1.75 -9.83 21.69
CA ARG A 424 -1.60 -10.02 20.25
C ARG A 424 -2.97 -9.98 19.59
N VAL A 425 -3.13 -9.07 18.65
CA VAL A 425 -4.34 -8.97 17.83
C VAL A 425 -4.06 -9.64 16.49
N ASN A 426 -4.92 -10.58 16.10
CA ASN A 426 -4.87 -11.21 14.78
C ASN A 426 -5.80 -10.50 13.78
N GLU A 427 -5.64 -10.78 12.49
CA GLU A 427 -6.43 -10.13 11.42
C GLU A 427 -7.93 -10.34 11.59
N GLN A 428 -8.36 -11.52 12.06
CA GLN A 428 -9.78 -11.82 12.29
C GLN A 428 -10.38 -10.94 13.39
N THR A 429 -9.63 -10.73 14.48
CA THR A 429 -10.04 -9.86 15.59
C THR A 429 -10.12 -8.41 15.14
N VAL A 430 -9.15 -7.93 14.35
CA VAL A 430 -9.21 -6.58 13.77
C VAL A 430 -10.44 -6.42 12.87
N ALA A 431 -10.66 -7.36 11.94
CA ALA A 431 -11.79 -7.30 11.02
C ALA A 431 -13.13 -7.29 11.76
N ALA A 432 -13.27 -8.08 12.83
CA ALA A 432 -14.45 -8.06 13.69
C ALA A 432 -14.61 -6.74 14.44
N ALA A 433 -13.52 -6.21 15.01
CA ALA A 433 -13.53 -4.94 15.74
C ALA A 433 -13.94 -3.75 14.86
N LEU A 434 -13.48 -3.71 13.60
CA LEU A 434 -13.90 -2.69 12.62
C LEU A 434 -15.41 -2.77 12.34
N ARG A 435 -15.95 -3.98 12.08
CA ARG A 435 -17.39 -4.18 11.81
C ARG A 435 -18.28 -3.91 13.03
N ALA A 436 -17.77 -4.18 14.23
CA ALA A 436 -18.45 -3.93 15.49
C ALA A 436 -18.40 -2.45 15.90
N GLY A 437 -17.49 -1.65 15.33
CA GLY A 437 -17.31 -0.26 15.73
C GLY A 437 -16.50 -0.07 16.99
N ILE A 438 -15.83 -1.11 17.49
CA ILE A 438 -14.96 -1.04 18.68
C ILE A 438 -13.76 -0.14 18.40
N VAL A 439 -13.25 -0.20 17.17
CA VAL A 439 -12.26 0.72 16.64
C VAL A 439 -12.73 1.24 15.31
N THR A 440 -12.33 2.46 14.99
CA THR A 440 -12.58 3.08 13.69
C THR A 440 -11.30 3.66 13.10
N LEU A 441 -11.33 3.88 11.79
CA LEU A 441 -10.31 4.60 11.06
C LEU A 441 -10.88 5.93 10.58
N ASP A 442 -9.99 6.88 10.40
CA ASP A 442 -10.36 8.21 9.96
C ASP A 442 -10.53 8.28 8.45
N VAL A 443 -11.30 9.29 8.04
CA VAL A 443 -11.55 9.58 6.65
C VAL A 443 -11.00 10.96 6.32
N VAL A 444 -10.29 11.04 5.21
CA VAL A 444 -9.87 12.28 4.58
C VAL A 444 -10.75 12.52 3.36
N GLU A 445 -11.40 13.67 3.36
CA GLU A 445 -12.11 14.20 2.20
C GLU A 445 -11.11 14.77 1.20
N LEU A 446 -11.21 14.36 -0.05
CA LEU A 446 -10.35 14.78 -1.15
C LEU A 446 -11.09 15.82 -1.99
N HIS A 447 -10.75 17.09 -1.78
CA HIS A 447 -11.34 18.22 -2.49
C HIS A 447 -10.46 18.56 -3.70
N PRO A 448 -10.95 18.38 -4.93
CA PRO A 448 -10.12 18.57 -6.12
C PRO A 448 -9.84 20.08 -6.34
N VAL A 449 -8.58 20.43 -6.60
CA VAL A 449 -8.11 21.82 -6.73
C VAL A 449 -7.71 22.14 -8.16
N ALA A 450 -6.91 21.28 -8.78
CA ALA A 450 -6.43 21.47 -10.14
C ALA A 450 -5.93 20.16 -10.73
N TYR A 451 -5.73 20.11 -12.05
CA TYR A 451 -5.05 19.01 -12.72
C TYR A 451 -3.73 19.49 -13.33
N ASP A 452 -2.59 18.98 -12.85
CA ASP A 452 -1.27 19.37 -13.38
C ASP A 452 -0.94 18.59 -14.66
N VAL A 453 -1.24 19.21 -15.79
CA VAL A 453 -0.96 18.69 -17.14
C VAL A 453 0.53 18.46 -17.37
N GLY A 454 1.36 19.38 -16.87
CA GLY A 454 2.80 19.33 -17.04
C GLY A 454 3.38 18.12 -16.32
N LEU A 455 2.93 17.86 -15.09
CA LEU A 455 3.31 16.66 -14.35
C LEU A 455 2.79 15.39 -15.04
N HIS A 456 1.53 15.37 -15.48
CA HIS A 456 0.97 14.20 -16.17
C HIS A 456 1.78 13.85 -17.43
N LYS A 457 2.06 14.85 -18.27
CA LYS A 457 2.88 14.68 -19.48
C LYS A 457 4.26 14.12 -19.14
N LYS A 458 4.97 14.72 -18.17
CA LYS A 458 6.27 14.22 -17.71
C LYS A 458 6.23 12.76 -17.26
N LEU A 459 5.17 12.35 -16.56
CA LEU A 459 5.00 10.96 -16.14
C LEU A 459 4.83 10.00 -17.33
N CYS A 460 4.07 10.41 -18.34
CA CYS A 460 3.92 9.66 -19.58
C CYS A 460 5.24 9.57 -20.36
N ASP A 461 5.97 10.67 -20.50
CA ASP A 461 7.26 10.73 -21.19
C ASP A 461 8.28 9.79 -20.50
N VAL A 462 8.30 9.75 -19.16
CA VAL A 462 9.13 8.82 -18.38
C VAL A 462 8.74 7.35 -18.61
N GLN A 463 7.45 7.06 -18.74
CA GLN A 463 6.96 5.72 -19.00
C GLN A 463 7.28 5.23 -20.41
N ASN A 464 7.14 6.09 -21.41
CA ASN A 464 7.42 5.78 -22.81
C ASN A 464 8.92 5.65 -23.08
N GLY A 465 9.77 6.19 -22.20
CA GLY A 465 11.22 6.14 -22.31
C GLY A 465 11.82 7.43 -22.90
N ASP A 466 10.97 8.36 -23.32
CA ASP A 466 11.36 9.64 -23.92
C ASP A 466 12.19 10.48 -22.93
N ALA A 467 11.82 10.48 -21.64
CA ALA A 467 12.61 11.17 -20.60
C ALA A 467 13.94 10.49 -20.27
N ALA A 468 14.08 9.18 -20.53
CA ALA A 468 15.34 8.47 -20.35
C ALA A 468 16.31 8.79 -21.50
N GLU A 469 15.79 9.12 -22.68
CA GLU A 469 16.55 9.66 -23.81
C GLU A 469 17.10 11.05 -23.46
N GLU A 470 16.25 11.97 -22.95
CA GLU A 470 16.68 13.31 -22.53
C GLU A 470 17.71 13.29 -21.41
N LEU A 471 17.54 12.43 -20.38
CA LEU A 471 18.53 12.25 -19.32
C LEU A 471 19.85 11.67 -19.83
N ARG A 472 19.81 10.77 -20.83
CA ARG A 472 21.02 10.25 -21.47
C ARG A 472 21.68 11.31 -22.35
N GLN A 473 20.91 12.15 -23.03
CA GLN A 473 21.41 13.23 -23.86
C GLN A 473 22.00 14.36 -23.00
N SER A 474 21.37 14.72 -21.89
CA SER A 474 21.88 15.72 -20.94
C SER A 474 23.12 15.23 -20.18
N ALA A 475 23.19 13.94 -19.83
CA ALA A 475 24.40 13.34 -19.27
C ALA A 475 25.54 13.20 -20.31
N ARG A 476 25.21 13.13 -21.60
CA ARG A 476 26.19 13.10 -22.71
C ARG A 476 26.64 14.50 -23.14
N ALA A 477 25.83 15.52 -22.92
CA ALA A 477 26.20 16.91 -23.12
C ALA A 477 27.27 17.28 -22.07
N LYS A 478 28.55 17.11 -22.45
CA LYS A 478 29.66 17.61 -21.63
C LYS A 478 29.43 19.09 -21.33
N PRO A 479 29.68 19.56 -20.10
CA PRO A 479 29.64 20.99 -19.83
C PRO A 479 30.65 21.67 -20.75
N VAL A 480 30.14 22.49 -21.67
CA VAL A 480 30.98 23.39 -22.47
C VAL A 480 31.63 24.33 -21.46
N ARG A 481 32.91 24.13 -21.21
CA ARG A 481 33.71 25.11 -20.45
C ARG A 481 33.80 26.35 -21.33
N HIS A 482 33.00 27.37 -21.02
CA HIS A 482 33.28 28.71 -21.48
C HIS A 482 34.53 29.18 -20.75
N GLY A 483 35.64 29.19 -21.47
CA GLY A 483 36.89 29.85 -21.08
C GLY A 483 36.90 31.29 -21.54
#